data_AF-X1G7D9-F1
#
_entry.id   AF-X1G7D9-F1
#
_cell.length_a   1.000
_cell.length_b   1.000
_cell.length_c   1.000
_cell.angle_alpha   90.00
_cell.angle_beta   90.00
_cell.angle_gamma   90.00
#
_symmetry.space_group_name_H-M   'P 1'
#
loop_
_entity.id
_entity.type
_entity.pdbx_description
1 polymer ?
#
loop_
_entity_poly.entity_id
_entity_poly.type
_entity_poly.pdbx_seq_one_letter_code
_entity_poly.pdbx_strand_id
1 'polypeptide(L)'
;MRKIHFVTQEKIGKYRVDFFFPQGRLVVETDGKEYHSSEEQRLKDFERQCEIMRRGYALLRFRGTEIYRDPEGCVDEISLFLNLYNTK
;
A
#
# COMPACT_ATOMS: atom_id res chain seq x y z
N MET A 1 10.18 -15.76 -13.97
CA MET A 1 9.45 -14.81 -13.11
C MET A 1 10.42 -14.27 -12.06
N ARG A 2 10.50 -12.94 -11.91
CA ARG A 2 11.37 -12.31 -10.90
C ARG A 2 10.69 -12.47 -9.54
N LYS A 3 11.41 -12.94 -8.53
CA LYS A 3 10.85 -13.15 -7.19
C LYS A 3 10.57 -11.80 -6.54
N ILE A 4 9.31 -11.49 -6.29
CA ILE A 4 8.92 -10.28 -5.56
C ILE A 4 9.03 -10.59 -4.07
N HIS A 5 9.84 -9.82 -3.36
CA HIS A 5 9.96 -9.95 -1.91
C HIS A 5 9.15 -8.86 -1.24
N PHE A 6 8.40 -9.25 -0.21
CA PHE A 6 7.65 -8.34 0.64
C PHE A 6 7.70 -8.85 2.08
N VAL A 7 7.44 -7.94 3.01
CA VAL A 7 7.19 -8.24 4.41
C VAL A 7 5.79 -7.79 4.77
N THR A 8 5.15 -8.49 5.70
CA THR A 8 3.80 -8.17 6.14
C THR A 8 3.84 -7.51 7.51
N GLN A 9 2.87 -6.64 7.80
CA GLN A 9 2.68 -6.07 9.14
C GLN A 9 3.92 -5.30 9.64
N GLU A 10 4.66 -4.66 8.73
CA GLU A 10 5.90 -3.92 9.02
C GLU A 10 5.61 -2.59 9.71
N LYS A 11 6.52 -2.14 10.58
CA LYS A 11 6.38 -0.86 11.29
C LYS A 11 7.08 0.27 10.52
N ILE A 12 6.31 1.24 10.05
CA ILE A 12 6.83 2.45 9.41
C ILE A 12 6.46 3.66 10.27
N GLY A 13 7.46 4.21 10.96
CA GLY A 13 7.25 5.26 11.95
C GLY A 13 6.35 4.76 13.08
N LYS A 14 5.19 5.41 13.26
CA LYS A 14 4.18 4.99 14.25
C LYS A 14 3.12 4.04 13.71
N TYR A 15 3.13 3.74 12.41
CA TYR A 15 2.10 2.95 11.74
C TYR A 15 2.57 1.52 11.49
N ARG A 16 1.62 0.59 11.43
CA ARG A 16 1.83 -0.78 10.97
C ARG A 16 1.11 -0.96 9.64
N VAL A 17 1.83 -1.38 8.61
CA VAL A 17 1.32 -1.51 7.24
C VAL A 17 1.10 -2.96 6.85
N ASP A 18 0.12 -3.24 6.01
CA ASP A 18 -0.25 -4.63 5.68
C ASP A 18 0.86 -5.34 4.91
N PHE A 19 1.38 -4.69 3.87
CA PHE A 19 2.49 -5.18 3.06
C PHE A 19 3.50 -4.07 2.79
N PHE A 20 4.78 -4.42 2.84
CA PHE A 20 5.88 -3.54 2.50
C PHE A 20 6.84 -4.24 1.54
N PHE A 21 7.15 -3.56 0.44
CA PHE A 21 8.05 -4.00 -0.62
C PHE A 21 9.33 -3.15 -0.56
N PRO A 22 10.43 -3.66 0.04
CA PRO A 22 11.63 -2.87 0.28
C PRO A 22 12.27 -2.30 -0.99
N GLN A 23 12.18 -3.02 -2.11
CA GLN A 23 12.83 -2.68 -3.38
C GLN A 23 12.33 -1.35 -3.95
N GLY A 24 11.03 -1.06 -3.79
CA GLY A 24 10.42 0.17 -4.29
C GLY A 24 10.05 1.16 -3.19
N ARG A 25 10.43 0.88 -1.93
CA ARG A 25 9.89 1.56 -0.74
C ARG A 25 8.37 1.69 -0.81
N LEU A 26 7.70 0.64 -1.27
CA LEU A 26 6.25 0.64 -1.53
C LEU A 26 5.53 0.01 -0.35
N VAL A 27 4.54 0.74 0.16
CA VAL A 27 3.55 0.26 1.11
C VAL A 27 2.27 -0.09 0.35
N VAL A 28 1.70 -1.25 0.64
CA VAL A 28 0.37 -1.64 0.15
C VAL A 28 -0.54 -1.88 1.34
N GLU A 29 -1.71 -1.24 1.33
CA GLU A 29 -2.76 -1.39 2.33
C GLU A 29 -4.02 -2.01 1.73
N THR A 30 -4.72 -2.80 2.53
CA THR A 30 -5.98 -3.44 2.15
C THR A 30 -7.12 -2.85 2.97
N ASP A 31 -8.12 -2.27 2.29
CA ASP A 31 -9.23 -1.60 2.95
C ASP A 31 -10.54 -2.38 2.74
N GLY A 32 -10.98 -3.07 3.79
CA GLY A 32 -12.25 -3.81 3.80
C GLY A 32 -13.47 -2.99 4.20
N LYS A 33 -13.34 -1.70 4.56
CA LYS A 33 -14.38 -0.94 5.27
C LYS A 33 -14.61 0.44 4.69
N GLU A 34 -14.98 0.52 3.42
CA GLU A 34 -15.24 1.82 2.81
C GLU A 34 -16.61 2.44 3.21
N TYR A 35 -17.58 1.63 3.62
CA TYR A 35 -18.99 2.06 3.63
C TYR A 35 -19.46 2.89 4.84
N HIS A 36 -18.65 3.10 5.89
CA HIS A 36 -19.04 3.92 7.05
C HIS A 36 -17.83 4.65 7.69
N SER A 37 -17.04 5.38 6.90
CA SER A 37 -15.97 6.22 7.46
C SER A 37 -16.50 7.59 7.92
N SER A 38 -16.29 7.91 9.19
CA SER A 38 -16.54 9.26 9.72
C SER A 38 -15.52 10.27 9.18
N GLU A 39 -15.83 11.57 9.26
CA GLU A 39 -14.88 12.63 8.88
C GLU A 39 -13.55 12.52 9.65
N GLU A 40 -13.62 12.20 10.95
CA GLU A 40 -12.45 11.99 11.80
C GLU A 40 -11.57 10.83 11.31
N GLN A 41 -12.18 9.73 10.85
CA GLN A 41 -11.44 8.59 10.30
C GLN A 41 -10.73 8.97 8.99
N ARG A 42 -11.39 9.75 8.13
CA ARG A 42 -10.78 10.24 6.87
C ARG A 42 -9.59 11.16 7.13
N LEU A 43 -9.71 12.06 8.12
CA LEU A 43 -8.60 12.92 8.53
C LEU A 43 -7.41 12.09 9.05
N LYS A 44 -7.67 11.11 9.92
CA LYS A 44 -6.62 10.21 10.44
C LYS A 44 -5.94 9.40 9.34
N ASP A 45 -6.69 8.91 8.37
CA ASP A 45 -6.15 8.19 7.21
C ASP A 45 -5.32 9.09 6.31
N PHE A 46 -5.77 10.33 6.07
CA PHE A 46 -5.02 11.32 5.32
C PHE A 46 -3.69 11.69 6.01
N GLU A 47 -3.72 11.92 7.33
CA GLU A 47 -2.51 12.15 8.12
C GLU A 47 -1.53 10.98 8.04
N ARG A 48 -2.04 9.75 8.16
CA ARG A 48 -1.25 8.52 8.00
C ARG A 48 -0.58 8.47 6.63
N GLN A 49 -1.34 8.69 5.57
CA GLN A 49 -0.83 8.68 4.21
C GLN A 49 0.26 9.74 4.02
N CYS A 50 0.02 10.97 4.49
CA CYS A 50 0.98 12.06 4.41
C CYS A 50 2.29 11.72 5.12
N GLU A 51 2.23 11.16 6.33
CA GLU A 51 3.43 10.81 7.10
C GLU A 51 4.24 9.68 6.44
N ILE A 52 3.58 8.66 5.90
CA ILE A 52 4.24 7.59 5.15
C ILE A 52 4.95 8.16 3.92
N MET A 53 4.26 9.02 3.16
CA MET A 53 4.83 9.66 1.96
C MET A 53 5.98 10.61 2.28
N ARG A 54 5.88 11.41 3.36
CA ARG A 54 6.98 12.28 3.83
C ARG A 54 8.25 11.51 4.17
N ARG A 55 8.12 10.26 4.62
CA ARG A 55 9.25 9.36 4.89
C ARG A 55 9.83 8.71 3.63
N GLY A 56 9.38 9.12 2.44
CA GLY A 56 9.86 8.64 1.15
C GLY A 56 9.36 7.25 0.79
N TYR A 57 8.18 6.85 1.30
CA TYR A 57 7.51 5.63 0.89
C TYR A 57 6.37 5.97 -0.07
N ALA A 58 6.16 5.13 -1.08
CA ALA A 58 4.93 5.17 -1.85
C ALA A 58 3.84 4.37 -1.13
N LEU A 59 2.57 4.71 -1.38
CA LEU A 59 1.43 4.02 -0.81
C LEU A 59 0.42 3.69 -1.91
N LEU A 60 0.09 2.40 -2.05
CA LEU A 60 -1.06 1.92 -2.81
C LEU A 60 -2.09 1.34 -1.83
N ARG A 61 -3.37 1.61 -2.07
CA ARG A 61 -4.46 1.08 -1.27
C ARG A 61 -5.45 0.38 -2.20
N PHE A 62 -5.75 -0.88 -1.90
CA PHE A 62 -6.75 -1.66 -2.62
C PHE A 62 -7.96 -1.90 -1.73
N ARG A 63 -9.16 -1.70 -2.27
CA ARG A 63 -10.40 -2.07 -1.59
C ARG A 63 -10.52 -3.59 -1.57
N GLY A 64 -11.15 -4.13 -0.53
CA GLY A 64 -11.43 -5.57 -0.44
C GLY A 64 -12.24 -6.09 -1.64
N THR A 65 -13.11 -5.26 -2.21
CA THR A 65 -13.88 -5.59 -3.42
C THR A 65 -13.02 -5.64 -4.68
N GLU A 66 -12.01 -4.79 -4.80
CA GLU A 66 -11.05 -4.79 -5.91
C GLU A 66 -10.21 -6.07 -5.85
N ILE A 67 -9.65 -6.37 -4.68
CA ILE A 67 -8.87 -7.60 -4.44
C ILE A 67 -9.71 -8.85 -4.72
N TYR A 68 -10.97 -8.86 -4.27
CA TYR A 68 -11.85 -10.01 -4.48
C TYR A 68 -12.22 -10.21 -5.95
N ARG A 69 -12.44 -9.13 -6.69
CA ARG A 69 -12.86 -9.19 -8.10
C ARG A 69 -11.70 -9.51 -9.03
N ASP A 70 -10.54 -8.92 -8.79
CA ASP A 70 -9.38 -9.02 -9.68
C ASP A 70 -8.06 -8.99 -8.89
N PRO A 71 -7.70 -10.09 -8.23
CA PRO A 71 -6.45 -10.17 -7.48
C PRO A 71 -5.22 -10.13 -8.40
N GLU A 72 -5.32 -10.61 -9.65
CA GLU A 72 -4.22 -10.58 -10.60
C GLU A 72 -3.91 -9.13 -11.03
N GLY A 73 -4.94 -8.32 -11.32
CA GLY A 73 -4.78 -6.91 -11.61
C GLY A 73 -4.10 -6.12 -10.49
N CYS A 74 -4.42 -6.41 -9.21
CA CYS A 74 -3.72 -5.80 -8.08
C CYS A 74 -2.22 -6.17 -8.05
N VAL A 75 -1.88 -7.42 -8.35
CA VAL A 75 -0.48 -7.88 -8.39
C VAL A 75 0.27 -7.26 -9.58
N ASP A 76 -0.40 -7.11 -10.72
CA ASP A 76 0.17 -6.47 -11.91
C ASP A 76 0.47 -4.99 -11.66
N GLU A 77 -0.41 -4.27 -10.97
CA GLU A 77 -0.17 -2.87 -10.59
C GLU A 77 1.04 -2.73 -9.65
N ILE A 78 1.14 -3.58 -8.63
CA ILE A 78 2.31 -3.64 -7.74
C ILE A 78 3.58 -3.94 -8.55
N SER A 79 3.52 -4.91 -9.45
CA SER A 79 4.66 -5.33 -10.27
C SER A 79 5.12 -4.21 -11.22
N LEU A 80 4.18 -3.53 -11.87
CA LEU A 80 4.45 -2.38 -12.73
C LEU A 80 5.14 -1.26 -11.94
N PHE A 81 4.60 -0.93 -10.77
CA PHE A 81 5.19 0.07 -9.88
C PHE A 81 6.64 -0.27 -9.53
N LEU A 82 6.89 -1.50 -9.08
CA LEU A 82 8.24 -1.93 -8.69
C LEU A 82 9.21 -1.95 -9.88
N ASN A 83 8.75 -2.29 -11.09
CA ASN A 83 9.60 -2.29 -12.28
C ASN A 83 10.05 -0.87 -12.66
N LEU A 84 9.14 0.11 -12.61
CA LEU A 84 9.46 1.52 -12.90
C LEU A 84 10.43 2.13 -11.89
N TYR A 85 10.36 1.69 -10.62
CA TYR A 85 11.27 2.16 -9.57
C TYR A 85 12.70 1.63 -9.72
N ASN A 86 12.90 0.44 -10.29
CA ASN A 86 14.23 -0.14 -10.48
C ASN A 86 14.99 0.44 -11.70
N THR A 87 14.34 1.27 -12.51
CA THR A 87 14.95 1.93 -13.68
C THR A 87 15.48 3.34 -13.40
N LYS A 88 15.38 3.82 -12.16
CA LYS A 88 16.01 5.06 -11.68
C LYS A 88 17.19 4.74 -10.77
#